data_AF-A0A2I7JTU1-F1
#
_entry.id   AF-A0A2I7JTU1-F1
#
_cell.length_a   1.000
_cell.length_b   1.000
_cell.length_c   1.000
_cell.angle_alpha   90.00
_cell.angle_beta   90.00
_cell.angle_gamma   90.00
#
_symmetry.space_group_name_H-M   'P 1'
#
loop_
_entity.id
_entity.type
_entity.pdbx_description
1 polymer ?
#
loop_
_entity_poly.entity_id
_entity_poly.type
_entity_poly.pdbx_seq_one_letter_code
_entity_poly.pdbx_strand_id
1 'polypeptide(L)'
;MQMSFLMSNRTFLTLHSIIYAFFAFALFFLPGFLWPNYGVELNDRYAWFLSQHNSIFLGGIAILGFLLRDVTDGTTIRRLLTGLMATNALGFIVTLYAAMIGVFTGFGWSDPAFFAFLAAMSFLQLKKSDQA
;
A
#
# COMPACT_ATOMS: atom_id res chain seq x y z
N MET A 1 19.36 -19.44 16.77
CA MET A 1 18.52 -19.88 15.65
C MET A 1 18.07 -18.64 14.89
N GLN A 2 18.79 -18.28 13.82
CA GLN A 2 18.60 -17.03 13.09
C GLN A 2 17.34 -17.17 12.24
N MET A 3 16.28 -16.42 12.59
CA MET A 3 15.00 -16.52 11.89
C MET A 3 15.17 -15.90 10.49
N SER A 4 15.51 -16.74 9.51
CA SER A 4 15.75 -16.37 8.09
C SER A 4 14.48 -16.02 7.32
N PHE A 5 13.42 -15.55 8.00
CA PHE A 5 12.13 -15.21 7.39
C PHE A 5 12.14 -13.87 6.63
N LEU A 6 13.25 -13.13 6.63
CA LEU A 6 13.25 -11.73 6.21
C LEU A 6 14.06 -11.50 4.93
N MET A 7 13.31 -11.25 3.86
CA MET A 7 13.75 -10.97 2.50
C MET A 7 14.71 -9.76 2.37
N SER A 8 15.45 -9.70 1.27
CA SER A 8 16.31 -8.54 0.95
C SER A 8 15.47 -7.28 0.68
N ASN A 9 16.05 -6.09 0.87
CA ASN A 9 15.38 -4.82 0.59
C ASN A 9 14.88 -4.77 -0.86
N ARG A 10 15.70 -5.26 -1.80
CA ARG A 10 15.31 -5.40 -3.21
C ARG A 10 14.04 -6.23 -3.40
N THR A 11 13.97 -7.39 -2.75
CA THR A 11 12.80 -8.29 -2.84
C THR A 11 11.58 -7.64 -2.22
N PHE A 12 11.73 -7.05 -1.04
CA PHE A 12 10.67 -6.34 -0.34
C PHE A 12 10.09 -5.21 -1.20
N LEU A 13 10.95 -4.32 -1.69
CA LEU A 13 10.54 -3.16 -2.50
C LEU A 13 9.94 -3.60 -3.84
N THR A 14 10.45 -4.67 -4.46
CA THR A 14 9.86 -5.23 -5.69
C THR A 14 8.45 -5.75 -5.45
N LEU A 15 8.25 -6.56 -4.40
CA LEU A 15 6.94 -7.11 -4.08
C LEU A 15 5.94 -6.02 -3.69
N HIS A 16 6.37 -5.08 -2.85
CA HIS A 16 5.60 -3.91 -2.45
C HIS A 16 5.15 -3.12 -3.68
N SER A 17 6.08 -2.81 -4.59
CA SER A 17 5.76 -2.12 -5.84
C SER A 17 4.78 -2.88 -6.74
N ILE A 18 4.92 -4.20 -6.87
CA ILE A 18 3.98 -5.01 -7.67
C ILE A 18 2.58 -4.94 -7.09
N ILE A 19 2.44 -5.05 -5.77
CA ILE A 19 1.16 -4.96 -5.08
C ILE A 19 0.51 -3.59 -5.35
N TYR A 20 1.23 -2.49 -5.16
CA TYR A 20 0.70 -1.16 -5.40
C TYR A 20 0.38 -0.90 -6.87
N ALA A 21 1.20 -1.41 -7.79
CA ALA A 21 0.94 -1.31 -9.23
C ALA A 21 -0.33 -2.07 -9.61
N PHE A 22 -0.56 -3.24 -9.01
CA PHE A 22 -1.80 -4.01 -9.21
C PHE A 22 -3.03 -3.21 -8.78
N PHE A 23 -3.02 -2.63 -7.58
CA PHE A 23 -4.15 -1.83 -7.11
C PHE A 23 -4.33 -0.53 -7.92
N ALA A 24 -3.23 0.14 -8.30
CA ALA A 24 -3.30 1.30 -9.18
C ALA A 24 -3.94 0.94 -10.53
N PHE A 25 -3.56 -0.20 -11.11
CA PHE A 25 -4.16 -0.68 -12.35
C PHE A 25 -5.65 -1.01 -12.18
N ALA A 26 -6.00 -1.75 -11.13
CA ALA A 26 -7.38 -2.15 -10.86
C ALA A 26 -8.30 -0.95 -10.61
N LEU A 27 -7.86 0.03 -9.81
CA LEU A 27 -8.64 1.24 -9.53
C LEU A 27 -8.78 2.17 -10.74
N PHE A 28 -7.85 2.12 -11.69
CA PHE A 28 -7.91 2.89 -12.91
C PHE A 28 -8.85 2.27 -13.97
N PHE A 29 -8.69 0.97 -14.22
CA PHE A 29 -9.38 0.29 -15.32
C PHE A 29 -10.66 -0.44 -14.90
N LEU A 30 -10.74 -0.90 -13.64
CA LEU A 30 -11.82 -1.76 -13.16
C LEU A 30 -12.52 -1.23 -11.88
N PRO A 31 -12.75 0.09 -11.71
CA PRO A 31 -13.32 0.61 -10.46
C PRO A 31 -14.74 0.11 -10.20
N GLY A 32 -15.55 -0.06 -11.26
CA GLY A 32 -16.92 -0.60 -11.16
C GLY A 32 -16.98 -2.08 -10.77
N PHE A 33 -15.87 -2.81 -10.88
CA PHE A 33 -15.76 -4.16 -10.33
C PHE A 33 -15.24 -4.11 -8.90
N LEU A 34 -14.24 -3.28 -8.60
CA LEU A 34 -13.58 -3.28 -7.28
C LEU A 34 -14.47 -2.70 -6.17
N TRP A 35 -14.96 -1.47 -6.33
CA TRP A 35 -15.61 -0.72 -5.24
C TRP A 35 -16.92 -1.33 -4.72
N PRO A 36 -17.80 -1.90 -5.56
CA PRO A 36 -19.02 -2.54 -5.04
C PRO A 36 -18.74 -3.70 -4.09
N ASN A 37 -17.63 -4.43 -4.29
CA ASN A 37 -17.22 -5.48 -3.35
C ASN A 37 -16.84 -4.91 -1.97
N TYR A 38 -16.41 -3.64 -1.91
CA TYR A 38 -16.03 -2.94 -0.68
C TYR A 38 -17.24 -2.26 -0.01
N GLY A 39 -18.44 -2.40 -0.58
CA GLY A 39 -19.66 -1.72 -0.13
C GLY A 39 -19.81 -0.29 -0.65
N VAL A 40 -19.01 0.11 -1.64
CA VAL A 40 -19.02 1.47 -2.21
C VAL A 40 -19.63 1.47 -3.61
N GLU A 41 -20.61 2.35 -3.81
CA GLU A 41 -21.23 2.55 -5.11
C GLU A 41 -20.56 3.70 -5.90
N LEU A 42 -20.40 3.52 -7.20
CA LEU A 42 -19.91 4.54 -8.12
C LEU A 42 -21.08 5.18 -8.86
N ASN A 43 -21.79 6.08 -8.17
CA ASN A 43 -23.07 6.60 -8.63
C ASN A 43 -22.97 7.70 -9.71
N ASP A 44 -21.79 8.27 -9.93
CA ASP A 44 -21.58 9.30 -10.94
C ASP A 44 -20.16 9.28 -11.55
N ARG A 45 -19.96 10.13 -12.56
CA ARG A 45 -18.68 10.28 -13.26
C ARG A 45 -17.54 10.82 -12.38
N TYR A 46 -17.86 11.55 -11.32
CA TYR A 46 -16.87 12.12 -10.41
C TYR A 46 -16.36 11.06 -9.43
N ALA A 47 -17.24 10.20 -8.91
CA ALA A 47 -16.86 9.04 -8.11
C ALA A 47 -15.97 8.07 -8.92
N TRP A 48 -16.33 7.86 -10.19
CA TRP A 48 -15.50 7.10 -11.13
C TRP A 48 -14.11 7.72 -11.29
N PHE A 49 -14.06 9.03 -11.59
CA PHE A 49 -12.80 9.74 -11.73
C PHE A 49 -11.98 9.75 -10.44
N LEU A 50 -12.59 9.87 -9.26
CA LEU A 50 -11.89 9.84 -7.98
C LEU A 50 -11.20 8.49 -7.73
N SER A 51 -11.83 7.38 -8.12
CA SER A 51 -11.16 6.08 -8.11
C SER A 51 -9.91 6.07 -8.99
N GLN A 52 -10.06 6.52 -10.24
CA GLN A 52 -8.95 6.56 -11.18
C GLN A 52 -7.85 7.51 -10.71
N HIS A 53 -8.23 8.65 -10.14
CA HIS A 53 -7.33 9.65 -9.58
C HIS A 53 -6.51 9.08 -8.42
N ASN A 54 -7.11 8.27 -7.54
CA ASN A 54 -6.39 7.59 -6.46
C ASN A 54 -5.25 6.68 -6.98
N SER A 55 -5.39 6.16 -8.19
CA SER A 55 -4.37 5.32 -8.83
C SER A 55 -3.05 6.05 -9.06
N ILE A 56 -3.05 7.39 -9.13
CA ILE A 56 -1.84 8.21 -9.24
C ILE A 56 -0.94 8.00 -8.02
N PHE A 57 -1.52 7.98 -6.81
CA PHE A 57 -0.75 7.85 -5.58
C PHE A 57 -0.23 6.42 -5.39
N LEU A 58 -1.08 5.42 -5.63
CA LEU A 58 -0.65 4.01 -5.56
C LEU A 58 0.40 3.69 -6.62
N GLY A 59 0.19 4.16 -7.85
CA GLY A 59 1.14 4.01 -8.95
C GLY A 59 2.45 4.76 -8.66
N GLY A 60 2.40 5.95 -8.09
CA GLY A 60 3.57 6.70 -7.65
C GLY A 60 4.39 5.94 -6.61
N ILE A 61 3.74 5.36 -5.59
CA ILE A 61 4.40 4.50 -4.59
C ILE A 61 5.07 3.30 -5.28
N ALA A 62 4.36 2.65 -6.21
CA ALA A 62 4.89 1.52 -6.95
C ALA A 62 6.15 1.88 -7.75
N ILE A 63 6.10 2.99 -8.50
CA ILE A 63 7.22 3.49 -9.32
C ILE A 63 8.41 3.81 -8.43
N LEU A 64 8.21 4.58 -7.35
CA LEU A 64 9.30 4.97 -6.45
C LEU A 64 9.95 3.76 -5.78
N GLY A 65 9.14 2.83 -5.25
CA GLY A 65 9.65 1.59 -4.67
C GLY A 65 10.44 0.75 -5.68
N PHE A 66 9.99 0.70 -6.93
CA PHE A 66 10.61 -0.11 -7.97
C PHE A 66 11.93 0.51 -8.40
N LEU A 67 11.97 1.82 -8.65
CA LEU A 67 13.18 2.54 -9.06
C LEU A 67 14.26 2.53 -7.97
N LEU A 68 13.86 2.57 -6.70
CA LEU A 68 14.78 2.63 -5.57
C LEU A 68 15.13 1.25 -4.99
N ARG A 69 14.66 0.15 -5.58
CA ARG A 69 14.87 -1.21 -5.05
C ARG A 69 16.33 -1.66 -4.95
N ASP A 70 17.19 -1.07 -5.80
CA ASP A 70 18.61 -1.43 -5.93
C ASP A 70 19.54 -0.45 -5.18
N VAL A 71 18.97 0.51 -4.44
CA VAL A 71 19.73 1.42 -3.57
C VAL A 71 20.42 0.62 -2.47
N THR A 72 21.68 0.92 -2.22
CA THR A 72 22.51 0.32 -1.17
C THR A 72 22.83 1.27 -0.02
N ASP A 73 22.63 2.59 -0.21
CA ASP A 73 22.81 3.58 0.85
C ASP A 73 21.80 3.37 1.99
N GLY A 74 22.30 3.02 3.18
CA GLY A 74 21.48 2.67 4.33
C GLY A 74 20.56 3.81 4.78
N THR A 75 21.01 5.06 4.70
CA THR A 75 20.20 6.22 5.08
C THR A 75 19.01 6.40 4.15
N THR A 76 19.24 6.29 2.84
CA THR A 76 18.20 6.40 1.80
C THR A 76 17.18 5.27 1.92
N ILE A 77 17.64 4.02 2.09
CA ILE A 77 16.74 2.88 2.31
C ILE A 77 15.89 3.09 3.56
N ARG A 78 16.49 3.53 4.66
CA ARG A 78 15.78 3.76 5.92
C ARG A 78 14.69 4.82 5.77
N ARG A 79 15.00 5.93 5.08
CA ARG A 79 14.01 7.00 4.80
C ARG A 79 12.90 6.51 3.88
N LEU A 80 13.23 5.73 2.86
CA LEU A 80 12.24 5.13 1.96
C LEU A 80 11.30 4.19 2.73
N LEU A 81 11.84 3.25 3.50
CA LEU A 81 11.04 2.31 4.30
C LEU A 81 10.18 3.02 5.35
N THR A 82 10.73 4.06 6.00
CA THR A 82 9.96 4.91 6.93
C THR A 82 8.81 5.61 6.21
N GLY A 83 9.06 6.16 5.02
CA GLY A 83 8.03 6.80 4.20
C GLY A 83 6.93 5.82 3.80
N LEU A 84 7.30 4.65 3.29
CA LEU A 84 6.34 3.58 2.94
C LEU A 84 5.52 3.13 4.15
N MET A 85 6.16 2.95 5.32
CA MET A 85 5.49 2.60 6.57
C MET A 85 4.48 3.68 6.98
N ALA A 86 4.88 4.95 6.97
CA ALA A 86 4.04 6.07 7.36
C ALA A 86 2.84 6.24 6.40
N THR A 87 3.07 6.11 5.10
CA THR A 87 1.99 6.11 4.09
C THR A 87 1.01 4.97 4.33
N ASN A 88 1.49 3.77 4.65
CA ASN A 88 0.63 2.64 4.97
C ASN A 88 -0.15 2.84 6.27
N ALA A 89 0.48 3.39 7.31
CA ALA A 89 -0.20 3.73 8.55
C ALA A 89 -1.31 4.78 8.33
N LEU A 90 -1.06 5.78 7.47
CA LEU A 90 -2.07 6.75 7.09
C LEU A 90 -3.22 6.07 6.33
N GLY A 91 -2.91 5.19 5.38
CA GLY A 91 -3.91 4.38 4.68
C GLY A 91 -4.77 3.56 5.64
N PHE A 92 -4.16 2.92 6.63
CA PHE A 92 -4.89 2.19 7.68
C PHE A 92 -5.85 3.10 8.46
N ILE A 93 -5.40 4.28 8.90
CA ILE A 93 -6.24 5.21 9.65
C ILE A 93 -7.45 5.66 8.83
N VAL A 94 -7.23 6.06 7.58
CA VAL A 94 -8.30 6.57 6.70
C VAL A 94 -9.32 5.48 6.35
N THR A 95 -8.84 4.28 6.02
CA THR A 95 -9.70 3.16 5.60
C THR A 95 -10.40 2.50 6.78
N LEU A 96 -9.77 2.48 7.96
CA LEU A 96 -10.42 2.08 9.20
C LEU A 96 -11.54 3.06 9.54
N TYR A 97 -11.28 4.37 9.42
CA TYR A 97 -12.32 5.37 9.62
C TYR A 97 -13.51 5.14 8.68
N ALA A 98 -13.28 4.89 7.38
CA ALA A 98 -14.33 4.57 6.43
C ALA A 98 -15.13 3.31 6.81
N ALA A 99 -14.46 2.26 7.31
CA ALA A 99 -15.13 1.06 7.79
C ALA A 99 -15.96 1.31 9.06
N MET A 100 -15.44 2.09 10.00
CA MET A 100 -16.10 2.41 11.27
C MET A 100 -17.37 3.25 11.09
N ILE A 101 -17.41 4.15 10.10
CA ILE A 101 -18.60 4.94 9.79
C ILE A 101 -19.57 4.23 8.82
N GLY A 102 -19.27 2.99 8.43
CA GLY A 102 -20.13 2.17 7.57
C GLY A 102 -20.05 2.48 6.08
N VAL A 103 -19.06 3.26 5.62
CA VAL A 103 -18.80 3.47 4.19
C VAL A 103 -18.20 2.22 3.56
N PHE A 104 -17.21 1.61 4.22
CA PHE A 104 -16.71 0.29 3.85
C PHE A 104 -17.46 -0.78 4.63
N THR A 105 -18.01 -1.77 3.91
CA THR A 105 -18.75 -2.89 4.51
C THR A 105 -18.33 -4.21 3.86
N GLY A 106 -18.62 -5.34 4.52
CA GLY A 106 -18.25 -6.66 3.99
C GLY A 106 -16.75 -6.78 3.70
N PHE A 107 -16.39 -7.01 2.44
CA PHE A 107 -14.99 -7.10 2.02
C PHE A 107 -14.23 -5.76 2.11
N GLY A 108 -14.92 -4.63 2.30
CA GLY A 108 -14.29 -3.34 2.54
C GLY A 108 -13.41 -3.30 3.80
N TRP A 109 -13.65 -4.18 4.78
CA TRP A 109 -12.76 -4.35 5.94
C TRP A 109 -11.37 -4.92 5.59
N SER A 110 -11.21 -5.50 4.40
CA SER A 110 -9.91 -5.95 3.92
C SER A 110 -8.93 -4.79 3.70
N ASP A 111 -9.42 -3.59 3.41
CA ASP A 111 -8.57 -2.43 3.12
C ASP A 111 -7.76 -1.95 4.33
N PRO A 112 -8.34 -1.67 5.52
CA PRO A 112 -7.55 -1.37 6.70
C PRO A 112 -6.64 -2.52 7.11
N ALA A 113 -7.11 -3.78 7.00
CA ALA A 113 -6.27 -4.94 7.30
C ALA A 113 -5.02 -5.00 6.38
N PHE A 114 -5.22 -4.72 5.09
CA PHE A 114 -4.15 -4.68 4.09
C PHE A 114 -3.13 -3.57 4.38
N PHE A 115 -3.58 -2.35 4.66
CA PHE A 115 -2.68 -1.24 5.01
C PHE A 115 -1.94 -1.48 6.32
N ALA A 116 -2.61 -2.05 7.33
CA ALA A 116 -1.96 -2.43 8.59
C ALA A 116 -0.87 -3.49 8.36
N PHE A 117 -1.16 -4.51 7.54
CA PHE A 117 -0.19 -5.54 7.18
C PHE A 117 1.04 -4.94 6.49
N LEU A 118 0.85 -4.08 5.49
CA LEU A 118 1.97 -3.45 4.79
C LEU A 118 2.76 -2.50 5.69
N ALA A 119 2.11 -1.75 6.57
CA ALA A 119 2.79 -0.93 7.58
C ALA A 119 3.67 -1.80 8.50
N ALA A 120 3.13 -2.92 9.00
CA ALA A 120 3.88 -3.86 9.83
C ALA A 120 5.06 -4.46 9.08
N MET A 121 4.88 -4.86 7.82
CA MET A 121 5.97 -5.40 6.99
C MET A 121 7.07 -4.36 6.74
N SER A 122 6.71 -3.10 6.46
CA SER A 122 7.68 -2.00 6.35
C SER A 122 8.43 -1.76 7.67
N PHE A 123 7.74 -1.81 8.81
CA PHE A 123 8.35 -1.68 10.14
C PHE A 123 9.35 -2.81 10.42
N LEU A 124 9.00 -4.06 10.11
CA LEU A 124 9.89 -5.20 10.27
C LEU A 124 11.14 -5.06 9.39
N GLN A 125 10.98 -4.58 8.15
CA GLN A 125 12.10 -4.32 7.24
C GLN A 125 13.00 -3.17 7.73
N LEU A 126 12.40 -2.13 8.33
CA LEU A 126 13.11 -0.99 8.93
C LEU A 126 13.96 -1.45 10.12
N LYS A 127 13.37 -2.23 11.04
CA LYS A 127 14.07 -2.77 12.22
C LYS A 127 15.28 -3.63 11.82
N LYS A 128 15.19 -4.38 10.72
CA LYS A 128 16.33 -5.12 10.15
C LYS A 128 17.42 -4.17 9.63
N SER A 129 17.04 -3.10 8.95
CA SER A 129 17.98 -2.13 8.39
C SER A 129 18.73 -1.35 9.48
N ASP A 130 18.13 -1.16 10.66
CA ASP A 130 18.78 -0.53 11.82
C ASP A 130 19.75 -1.49 12.57
N GLN A 131 19.68 -2.80 12.30
CA GLN A 131 20.52 -3.83 12.92
C GLN A 131 21.71 -4.28 12.04
N ALA A 132 21.79 -3.76 10.81
CA ALA A 132 22.83 -4.05 9.82
C ALA A 132 23.86 -2.92 9.76
#